data_AF-A0A0S2ZQQ0-F1
#
_entry.id   AF-A0A0S2ZQQ0-F1
#
_cell.length_a   1.000
_cell.length_b   1.000
_cell.length_c   1.000
_cell.angle_alpha   90.00
_cell.angle_beta   90.00
_cell.angle_gamma   90.00
#
_symmetry.space_group_name_H-M   'P 1'
#
loop_
_entity.id
_entity.type
_entity.pdbx_description
1 polymer ?
#
loop_
_entity_poly.entity_id
_entity_poly.type
_entity_poly.pdbx_seq_one_letter_code
_entity_poly.pdbx_strand_id
1 'polypeptide(L)'
;MLQTTFGLSKEYLQFLDKENSTQNEGEDTYTLIFVNGEKEVFKKVGIKKAVMNFIELHKESLENALNQSERLQANTTDEAEEKESKQDESNQASTEIAVFNNIPVARLQKFFTLENIAVLEKLIENEKSGVLLDHSTIPDHYRKLSNNKSVSIRMNEEIYNKMKLHSIEIGESIATITNFIFDMYLKEMKK
;
A
#
# COMPACT_ATOMS: atom_id res chain seq x y z
N MET A 1 3.41 25.58 -14.33
CA MET A 1 4.47 25.00 -15.17
C MET A 1 5.77 25.75 -14.98
N LEU A 2 6.79 25.01 -14.58
CA LEU A 2 8.14 25.52 -14.37
C LEU A 2 8.82 25.77 -15.73
N GLN A 3 9.10 27.04 -16.04
CA GLN A 3 9.74 27.43 -17.30
C GLN A 3 11.28 27.44 -17.23
N THR A 4 11.86 27.24 -16.04
CA THR A 4 13.31 27.26 -15.82
C THR A 4 13.92 25.86 -15.83
N THR A 5 15.08 25.73 -16.43
CA THR A 5 15.87 24.48 -16.50
C THR A 5 16.93 24.39 -15.41
N PHE A 6 17.10 25.44 -14.59
CA PHE A 6 18.14 25.54 -13.55
C PHE A 6 19.58 25.30 -14.04
N GLY A 7 19.83 25.37 -15.35
CA GLY A 7 21.12 25.00 -15.95
C GLY A 7 21.47 23.52 -15.86
N LEU A 8 20.47 22.64 -15.66
CA LEU A 8 20.60 21.18 -15.71
C LEU A 8 20.73 20.69 -17.16
N SER A 9 21.45 19.57 -17.37
CA SER A 9 21.52 18.90 -18.67
C SER A 9 20.19 18.17 -18.97
N LYS A 10 19.99 17.78 -20.24
CA LYS A 10 18.79 17.03 -20.65
C LYS A 10 18.59 15.73 -19.84
N GLU A 11 19.69 15.05 -19.53
CA GLU A 11 19.70 13.80 -18.74
C GLU A 11 19.12 13.98 -17.33
N TYR A 12 19.31 15.14 -16.69
CA TYR A 12 18.70 15.40 -15.39
C TYR A 12 17.27 15.95 -15.51
N LEU A 13 16.99 16.70 -16.59
CA LEU A 13 15.68 17.31 -16.81
C LEU A 13 14.59 16.28 -17.11
N GLN A 14 14.93 15.10 -17.62
CA GLN A 14 13.96 14.03 -17.91
C GLN A 14 13.32 13.44 -16.64
N PHE A 15 13.99 13.58 -15.49
CA PHE A 15 13.48 13.08 -14.21
C PHE A 15 12.56 14.08 -13.50
N LEU A 16 12.35 15.27 -14.07
CA LEU A 16 11.52 16.31 -13.50
C LEU A 16 10.20 16.43 -14.24
N ASP A 17 9.11 16.41 -13.49
CA ASP A 17 7.80 16.82 -13.98
C ASP A 17 7.70 18.35 -13.96
N LYS A 18 8.08 18.95 -15.10
CA LYS A 18 8.09 20.41 -15.28
C LYS A 18 6.69 21.01 -15.30
N GLU A 19 5.68 20.24 -15.65
CA GLU A 19 4.30 20.71 -15.75
C GLU A 19 3.76 21.02 -14.37
N ASN A 20 4.00 20.11 -13.43
CA ASN A 20 3.49 20.19 -12.07
C ASN A 20 4.47 20.85 -11.08
N SER A 21 5.74 20.99 -11.43
CA SER A 21 6.71 21.78 -10.64
C SER A 21 6.39 23.27 -10.65
N THR A 22 6.65 23.95 -9.53
CA THR A 22 6.30 25.37 -9.32
C THR A 22 7.40 26.15 -8.61
N GLN A 23 7.46 27.45 -8.91
CA GLN A 23 8.23 28.40 -8.11
C GLN A 23 7.31 28.95 -7.02
N ASN A 24 7.79 28.98 -5.78
CA ASN A 24 6.99 29.53 -4.68
C ASN A 24 7.04 31.06 -4.73
N GLU A 25 5.89 31.69 -4.97
CA GLU A 25 5.81 33.15 -5.05
C GLU A 25 6.12 33.78 -3.67
N GLY A 26 7.07 34.72 -3.63
CA GLY A 26 7.48 35.39 -2.40
C GLY A 26 8.56 34.66 -1.59
N GLU A 27 8.97 33.46 -2.00
CA GLU A 27 10.06 32.70 -1.37
C GLU A 27 11.19 32.44 -2.36
N ASP A 28 12.44 32.42 -1.89
CA ASP A 28 13.61 31.98 -2.68
C ASP A 28 13.67 30.44 -2.77
N THR A 29 12.53 29.78 -3.00
CA THR A 29 12.39 28.33 -3.08
C THR A 29 11.61 27.86 -4.30
N TYR A 30 11.89 26.63 -4.72
CA TYR A 30 11.21 25.92 -5.80
C TYR A 30 10.68 24.60 -5.26
N THR A 31 9.44 24.28 -5.60
CA THR A 31 8.86 22.96 -5.35
C THR A 31 8.96 22.15 -6.64
N LEU A 32 9.83 21.14 -6.62
CA LEU A 32 10.04 20.26 -7.75
C LEU A 32 9.34 18.93 -7.52
N ILE A 33 8.69 18.45 -8.56
CA ILE A 33 8.06 17.12 -8.62
C ILE A 33 8.88 16.28 -9.59
N PHE A 34 9.21 15.06 -9.18
CA PHE A 34 9.96 14.10 -9.97
C PHE A 34 9.03 13.09 -10.64
N VAL A 35 9.52 12.40 -11.68
CA VAL A 35 8.74 11.43 -12.47
C VAL A 35 8.20 10.25 -11.66
N ASN A 36 8.79 9.95 -10.51
CA ASN A 36 8.28 8.94 -9.56
C ASN A 36 7.17 9.48 -8.64
N GLY A 37 6.79 10.77 -8.75
CA GLY A 37 5.81 11.43 -7.91
C GLY A 37 6.36 12.04 -6.62
N GLU A 38 7.66 11.90 -6.33
CA GLU A 38 8.27 12.55 -5.17
C GLU A 38 8.31 14.07 -5.33
N LYS A 39 8.12 14.79 -4.22
CA LYS A 39 8.09 16.24 -4.17
C LYS A 39 9.10 16.74 -3.15
N GLU A 40 9.96 17.66 -3.58
CA GLU A 40 11.01 18.23 -2.73
C GLU A 40 11.11 19.75 -2.92
N VAL A 41 11.48 20.47 -1.85
CA VAL A 41 11.58 21.93 -1.86
C VAL A 41 13.04 22.35 -1.84
N PHE A 42 13.48 22.98 -2.92
CA PHE A 42 14.86 23.43 -3.10
C PHE A 42 14.99 24.93 -2.95
N LYS A 43 16.04 25.39 -2.27
CA LYS A 43 16.43 26.81 -2.28
C LYS A 43 16.97 27.20 -3.65
N LYS A 44 16.66 28.41 -4.10
CA LYS A 44 17.14 28.99 -5.36
C LYS A 44 18.67 29.02 -5.45
N VAL A 45 19.33 29.36 -4.35
CA VAL A 45 20.79 29.36 -4.26
C VAL A 45 21.31 27.92 -4.23
N GLY A 46 22.08 27.53 -5.24
CA GLY A 46 22.66 26.18 -5.33
C GLY A 46 21.71 25.10 -5.84
N ILE A 47 20.52 25.47 -6.33
CA ILE A 47 19.48 24.53 -6.79
C ILE A 47 20.01 23.49 -7.79
N LYS A 48 20.85 23.90 -8.75
CA LYS A 48 21.45 23.00 -9.73
C LYS A 48 22.15 21.80 -9.07
N LYS A 49 22.99 22.07 -8.07
CA LYS A 49 23.76 21.03 -7.36
C LYS A 49 22.85 20.18 -6.47
N ALA A 50 21.90 20.82 -5.79
CA ALA A 50 20.97 20.12 -4.92
C ALA A 50 20.08 19.12 -5.69
N VAL A 51 19.57 19.53 -6.86
CA VAL A 51 18.75 18.67 -7.72
C VAL A 51 19.57 17.51 -8.30
N MET A 52 20.80 17.76 -8.78
CA MET A 52 21.67 16.67 -9.27
C MET A 52 21.95 15.66 -8.16
N ASN A 53 22.30 16.12 -6.95
CA ASN A 53 22.55 15.23 -5.82
C ASN A 53 21.31 14.40 -5.45
N PHE A 54 20.12 15.01 -5.49
CA PHE A 54 18.87 14.29 -5.24
C PHE A 54 18.64 13.20 -6.29
N ILE A 55 18.77 13.55 -7.57
CA ILE A 55 18.60 12.58 -8.66
C ILE A 55 19.62 11.44 -8.57
N GLU A 56 20.89 11.74 -8.25
CA GLU A 56 21.92 10.71 -8.07
C GLU A 56 21.62 9.78 -6.88
N LEU A 57 21.09 10.33 -5.78
CA LEU A 57 20.72 9.55 -4.59
C LEU A 57 19.52 8.63 -4.86
N HIS A 58 18.55 9.09 -5.65
CA HIS A 58 17.30 8.38 -5.97
C HIS A 58 17.31 7.76 -7.38
N LYS A 59 18.50 7.59 -7.97
CA LYS A 59 18.68 7.26 -9.39
C LYS A 59 17.92 6.01 -9.83
N GLU A 60 18.03 4.92 -9.07
CA GLU A 60 17.37 3.65 -9.38
C GLU A 60 15.84 3.79 -9.42
N SER A 61 15.26 4.50 -8.45
CA SER A 61 13.81 4.76 -8.40
C SER A 61 13.34 5.61 -9.58
N LEU A 62 14.10 6.65 -9.89
CA LEU A 62 13.78 7.59 -10.97
C LEU A 62 13.94 6.95 -12.37
N GLU A 63 14.97 6.13 -12.58
CA GLU A 63 15.16 5.37 -13.82
C GLU A 63 14.06 4.33 -14.02
N ASN A 64 13.64 3.64 -12.96
CA ASN A 64 12.52 2.71 -13.02
C ASN A 64 11.22 3.40 -13.42
N ALA A 65 10.93 4.58 -12.84
CA ALA A 65 9.75 5.37 -13.19
C ALA A 65 9.81 5.88 -14.65
N LEU A 66 10.98 6.33 -15.10
CA LEU A 66 11.18 6.79 -16.48
C LEU A 66 10.97 5.65 -17.50
N ASN A 67 11.57 4.49 -17.27
CA ASN A 67 11.43 3.32 -18.13
C ASN A 67 9.98 2.81 -18.18
N GLN A 68 9.24 2.89 -17.08
CA GLN A 68 7.80 2.57 -17.07
C GLN A 68 7.01 3.56 -17.93
N SER A 69 7.29 4.86 -17.84
CA SER A 69 6.64 5.88 -18.66
C SER A 69 6.95 5.71 -20.16
N GLU A 70 8.20 5.39 -20.51
CA GLU A 70 8.60 5.14 -21.90
C GLU A 70 7.93 3.89 -22.49
N ARG A 71 7.81 2.81 -21.72
CA ARG A 71 7.09 1.60 -22.16
C ARG A 71 5.60 1.85 -22.43
N LEU A 72 4.97 2.74 -21.65
CA LEU A 72 3.58 3.14 -21.87
C LEU A 72 3.41 3.98 -23.14
N GLN A 73 4.40 4.81 -23.49
CA GLN A 73 4.40 5.64 -24.70
C GLN A 73 4.80 4.88 -25.99
N ALA A 74 5.75 3.94 -25.89
CA ALA A 74 6.13 3.08 -27.01
C ALA A 74 4.94 2.20 -27.46
N ASN A 75 4.14 1.69 -26.52
CA ASN A 75 2.94 0.92 -26.81
C ASN A 75 1.78 1.73 -27.43
N THR A 76 1.89 3.06 -27.49
CA THR A 76 0.85 3.93 -28.09
C THR A 76 1.27 4.61 -29.40
N THR A 77 2.54 4.50 -29.81
CA THR A 77 3.07 5.26 -30.96
C THR A 77 3.23 4.42 -32.24
N ASP A 78 3.25 3.08 -32.15
CA ASP A 78 3.46 2.19 -33.31
C ASP A 78 2.17 1.62 -33.94
N GLU A 79 0.99 2.18 -33.67
CA GLU A 79 -0.30 1.71 -34.23
C GLU A 79 -0.76 2.44 -35.52
N ALA A 80 0.10 3.23 -36.18
CA ALA A 80 -0.34 4.02 -37.34
C ALA A 80 0.06 3.51 -38.74
N GLU A 81 1.06 2.63 -38.90
CA GLU A 81 1.49 2.25 -40.26
C GLU A 81 1.73 0.73 -40.46
N GLU A 82 0.79 0.15 -41.22
CA GLU A 82 0.91 -0.98 -42.15
C GLU A 82 1.49 -2.36 -41.73
N LYS A 83 0.58 -3.33 -41.89
CA LYS A 83 0.74 -4.65 -42.54
C LYS A 83 1.32 -5.82 -41.73
N GLU A 84 0.36 -6.67 -41.33
CA GLU A 84 0.27 -8.09 -41.73
C GLU A 84 1.60 -8.84 -41.83
N SER A 85 2.00 -9.51 -40.74
CA SER A 85 2.50 -10.90 -40.74
C SER A 85 3.40 -11.20 -39.54
N LYS A 86 2.90 -12.10 -38.68
CA LYS A 86 3.66 -13.02 -37.79
C LYS A 86 4.46 -12.35 -36.68
N GLN A 87 4.05 -12.61 -35.44
CA GLN A 87 4.66 -13.68 -34.66
C GLN A 87 3.88 -13.85 -33.35
N ASP A 88 3.22 -14.99 -33.24
CA ASP A 88 2.79 -15.58 -31.96
C ASP A 88 3.95 -15.51 -30.96
N GLU A 89 3.73 -14.86 -29.81
CA GLU A 89 4.38 -15.10 -28.49
C GLU A 89 4.33 -13.85 -27.58
N SER A 90 3.14 -13.32 -27.27
CA SER A 90 2.95 -12.46 -26.07
C SER A 90 1.49 -12.28 -25.66
N ASN A 91 0.65 -13.32 -25.81
CA ASN A 91 -0.80 -13.19 -25.57
C ASN A 91 -1.25 -13.51 -24.14
N GLN A 92 -0.33 -13.64 -23.18
CA GLN A 92 -0.69 -13.98 -21.80
C GLN A 92 -0.79 -12.76 -20.85
N ALA A 93 -0.21 -11.61 -21.21
CA ALA A 93 -0.40 -10.34 -20.47
C ALA A 93 -1.48 -9.44 -21.09
N SER A 94 -1.77 -9.61 -22.38
CA SER A 94 -2.65 -8.73 -23.16
C SER A 94 -4.14 -8.95 -22.88
N THR A 95 -4.55 -10.12 -22.41
CA THR A 95 -5.96 -10.43 -22.16
C THR A 95 -6.48 -9.71 -20.92
N GLU A 96 -5.70 -9.61 -19.85
CA GLU A 96 -6.14 -8.89 -18.63
C GLU A 96 -6.20 -7.37 -18.85
N ILE A 97 -5.22 -6.81 -19.58
CA ILE A 97 -5.17 -5.38 -19.92
C ILE A 97 -6.27 -5.02 -20.92
N ALA A 98 -6.52 -5.86 -21.94
CA ALA A 98 -7.63 -5.67 -22.87
C ALA A 98 -8.99 -5.81 -22.17
N VAL A 99 -9.15 -6.74 -21.23
CA VAL A 99 -10.36 -6.87 -20.43
C VAL A 99 -10.58 -5.63 -19.56
N PHE A 100 -9.52 -5.07 -18.96
CA PHE A 100 -9.61 -3.85 -18.14
C PHE A 100 -9.97 -2.61 -18.99
N ASN A 101 -9.37 -2.46 -20.16
CA ASN A 101 -9.64 -1.35 -21.09
C ASN A 101 -11.05 -1.41 -21.72
N ASN A 102 -11.68 -2.59 -21.71
CA ASN A 102 -13.08 -2.77 -22.17
C ASN A 102 -14.12 -2.60 -21.04
N ILE A 103 -13.71 -2.29 -19.81
CA ILE A 103 -14.67 -2.00 -18.74
C ILE A 103 -15.26 -0.61 -19.00
N PRO A 104 -16.60 -0.48 -19.19
CA PRO A 104 -17.21 0.82 -19.43
C PRO A 104 -16.86 1.80 -18.30
N VAL A 105 -16.47 3.03 -18.65
CA VAL A 105 -16.12 4.08 -17.68
C VAL A 105 -17.24 4.28 -16.64
N ALA A 106 -18.49 4.16 -17.04
CA ALA A 106 -19.65 4.22 -16.13
C ALA A 106 -19.68 3.08 -15.08
N ARG A 107 -19.11 1.91 -15.39
CA ARG A 107 -18.96 0.79 -14.45
C ARG A 107 -17.79 1.03 -13.50
N LEU A 108 -16.68 1.61 -13.98
CA LEU A 108 -15.56 2.02 -13.13
C LEU A 108 -15.95 3.15 -12.17
N GLN A 109 -16.71 4.15 -12.65
CA GLN A 109 -17.23 5.25 -11.83
C GLN A 109 -18.13 4.77 -10.68
N LYS A 110 -18.85 3.65 -10.84
CA LYS A 110 -19.62 3.03 -9.75
C LYS A 110 -18.75 2.48 -8.62
N PHE A 111 -17.49 2.14 -8.88
CA PHE A 111 -16.57 1.67 -7.85
C PHE A 111 -15.87 2.83 -7.12
N PHE A 112 -15.61 3.95 -7.81
CA PHE A 112 -14.94 5.13 -7.25
C PHE A 112 -15.92 6.24 -6.84
N THR A 113 -17.01 5.89 -6.16
CA THR A 113 -17.88 6.88 -5.51
C THR A 113 -17.31 7.27 -4.16
N LEU A 114 -17.63 8.48 -3.66
CA LEU A 114 -17.21 8.92 -2.32
C LEU A 114 -17.65 7.94 -1.22
N GLU A 115 -18.83 7.33 -1.36
CA GLU A 115 -19.34 6.33 -0.43
C GLU A 115 -18.48 5.06 -0.43
N ASN A 116 -18.12 4.54 -1.61
CA ASN A 116 -17.27 3.35 -1.71
C ASN A 116 -15.84 3.63 -1.26
N ILE A 117 -15.32 4.83 -1.53
CA ILE A 117 -14.02 5.26 -1.04
C ILE A 117 -14.02 5.33 0.49
N ALA A 118 -15.06 5.89 1.11
CA ALA A 118 -15.20 5.92 2.58
C ALA A 118 -15.29 4.51 3.20
N VAL A 119 -15.99 3.58 2.53
CA VAL A 119 -16.03 2.17 2.96
C VAL A 119 -14.64 1.52 2.86
N LEU A 120 -13.92 1.76 1.77
CA LEU A 120 -12.55 1.25 1.58
C LEU A 120 -11.57 1.86 2.59
N GLU A 121 -11.64 3.16 2.85
CA GLU A 121 -10.84 3.84 3.87
C GLU A 121 -11.11 3.26 5.25
N LYS A 122 -12.37 2.98 5.58
CA LYS A 122 -12.74 2.34 6.85
C LYS A 122 -12.22 0.90 6.94
N LEU A 123 -12.24 0.14 5.83
CA LEU A 123 -11.66 -1.21 5.77
C LEU A 123 -10.14 -1.18 5.93
N ILE A 124 -9.46 -0.23 5.28
CA ILE A 124 -8.02 -0.03 5.38
C ILE A 124 -7.63 0.47 6.77
N GLU A 125 -8.42 1.37 7.37
CA GLU A 125 -8.23 1.84 8.73
C GLU A 125 -8.42 0.70 9.72
N ASN A 126 -9.42 -0.17 9.52
CA ASN A 126 -9.56 -1.39 10.31
C ASN A 126 -8.35 -2.32 10.17
N GLU A 127 -7.80 -2.48 8.96
CA GLU A 127 -6.62 -3.31 8.71
C GLU A 127 -5.33 -2.70 9.33
N LYS A 128 -5.15 -1.38 9.20
CA LYS A 128 -4.00 -0.62 9.75
C LYS A 128 -4.03 -0.47 11.26
N SER A 129 -5.22 -0.33 11.84
CA SER A 129 -5.41 -0.26 13.30
C SER A 129 -5.31 -1.63 13.98
N GLY A 130 -5.06 -2.70 13.21
CA GLY A 130 -5.10 -4.06 13.75
C GLY A 130 -6.49 -4.42 14.26
N VAL A 131 -7.55 -3.80 13.72
CA VAL A 131 -8.96 -4.18 13.85
C VAL A 131 -9.29 -5.19 12.73
N LEU A 132 -8.43 -6.20 12.54
CA LEU A 132 -8.97 -7.54 12.76
C LEU A 132 -9.45 -7.46 14.19
N LEU A 133 -10.70 -7.77 14.53
CA LEU A 133 -10.99 -7.96 15.95
C LEU A 133 -9.87 -8.85 16.48
N ASP A 134 -9.02 -8.29 17.33
CA ASP A 134 -7.97 -9.02 18.00
C ASP A 134 -8.68 -9.83 19.08
N HIS A 135 -9.54 -10.74 18.61
CA HIS A 135 -10.13 -11.83 19.35
C HIS A 135 -9.02 -12.73 19.90
N SER A 136 -7.77 -12.54 19.47
CA SER A 136 -6.57 -13.16 20.04
C SER A 136 -6.15 -12.53 21.37
N THR A 137 -6.55 -11.28 21.65
CA THR A 137 -6.26 -10.65 22.94
C THR A 137 -7.37 -10.91 23.94
N ILE A 138 -7.04 -11.69 24.97
CA ILE A 138 -7.93 -11.91 26.10
C ILE A 138 -8.16 -10.58 26.82
N PRO A 139 -9.43 -10.17 27.05
CA PRO A 139 -9.72 -8.92 27.76
C PRO A 139 -9.07 -8.84 29.14
N ASP A 140 -8.59 -7.65 29.49
CA ASP A 140 -7.81 -7.39 30.72
C ASP A 140 -8.50 -7.82 32.01
N HIS A 141 -9.84 -7.83 32.06
CA HIS A 141 -10.52 -8.28 33.27
C HIS A 141 -10.30 -9.78 33.52
N TYR A 142 -10.16 -10.61 32.49
CA TYR A 142 -9.86 -12.04 32.65
C TYR A 142 -8.43 -12.27 33.14
N ARG A 143 -7.47 -11.43 32.72
CA ARG A 143 -6.07 -11.47 33.20
C ARG A 143 -5.95 -11.21 34.70
N LYS A 144 -6.88 -10.44 35.25
CA LYS A 144 -6.94 -10.05 36.67
C LYS A 144 -7.81 -11.00 37.51
N LEU A 145 -8.45 -12.01 36.91
CA LEU A 145 -9.26 -12.98 37.66
C LEU A 145 -8.36 -13.89 38.51
N SER A 146 -8.77 -14.11 39.76
CA SER A 146 -8.09 -15.06 40.64
C SER A 146 -8.46 -16.50 40.28
N ASN A 147 -7.47 -17.34 39.99
CA ASN A 147 -7.64 -18.78 39.79
C ASN A 147 -7.64 -19.53 41.14
N ASN A 148 -8.70 -19.37 41.93
CA ASN A 148 -8.80 -19.89 43.29
C ASN A 148 -9.45 -21.30 43.40
N LYS A 149 -9.81 -21.91 42.27
CA LYS A 149 -10.39 -23.26 42.18
C LYS A 149 -9.66 -24.08 41.12
N SER A 150 -9.42 -25.35 41.40
CA SER A 150 -8.81 -26.30 40.47
C SER A 150 -9.83 -27.30 39.93
N VAL A 151 -9.72 -27.63 38.65
CA VAL A 151 -10.53 -28.62 37.97
C VAL A 151 -9.65 -29.44 37.03
N SER A 152 -9.94 -30.73 36.88
CA SER A 152 -9.26 -31.60 35.92
C SER A 152 -10.15 -31.78 34.69
N ILE A 153 -9.60 -31.50 33.50
CA ILE A 153 -10.31 -31.58 32.22
C ILE A 153 -9.56 -32.56 31.32
N ARG A 154 -10.27 -33.53 30.74
CA ARG A 154 -9.74 -34.35 29.66
C ARG A 154 -10.02 -33.67 28.32
N MET A 155 -9.02 -33.65 27.46
CA MET A 155 -9.11 -33.07 26.11
C MET A 155 -8.28 -33.90 25.13
N ASN A 156 -8.50 -33.66 23.83
CA ASN A 156 -7.69 -34.27 22.78
C ASN A 156 -6.24 -33.75 22.83
N GLU A 157 -5.27 -34.63 22.57
CA GLU A 157 -3.83 -34.31 22.65
C GLU A 157 -3.40 -33.21 21.66
N GLU A 158 -3.86 -33.26 20.42
CA GLU A 158 -3.54 -32.26 19.40
C GLU A 158 -4.09 -30.89 19.79
N ILE A 159 -5.34 -30.86 20.28
CA ILE A 159 -5.98 -29.62 20.73
C ILE A 159 -5.24 -29.04 21.94
N TYR A 160 -4.86 -29.88 22.90
CA TYR A 160 -4.05 -29.45 24.05
C TYR A 160 -2.73 -28.84 23.62
N ASN A 161 -2.00 -29.50 22.71
CA ASN A 161 -0.71 -29.01 22.24
C ASN A 161 -0.83 -27.67 21.50
N LYS A 162 -1.87 -27.49 20.68
CA LYS A 162 -2.17 -26.20 20.04
C LYS A 162 -2.49 -25.12 21.06
N MET A 163 -3.34 -25.41 22.04
CA MET A 163 -3.68 -24.47 23.12
C MET A 163 -2.45 -24.09 23.95
N LYS A 164 -1.58 -25.06 24.25
CA LYS A 164 -0.34 -24.84 24.98
C LYS A 164 0.63 -23.95 24.19
N LEU A 165 0.82 -24.21 22.90
CA LEU A 165 1.66 -23.38 22.04
C LEU A 165 1.12 -21.93 22.00
N HIS A 166 -0.18 -21.79 21.74
CA HIS A 166 -0.83 -20.49 21.69
C HIS A 166 -0.69 -19.72 23.00
N SER A 167 -0.81 -20.40 24.16
CA SER A 167 -0.62 -19.78 25.48
C SER A 167 0.77 -19.15 25.66
N ILE A 168 1.80 -19.78 25.09
CA ILE A 168 3.18 -19.26 25.11
C ILE A 168 3.29 -18.05 24.18
N GLU A 169 2.70 -18.12 22.98
CA GLU A 169 2.75 -17.05 21.97
C GLU A 169 2.13 -15.75 22.49
N ILE A 170 0.99 -15.83 23.17
CA ILE A 170 0.28 -14.65 23.69
C ILE A 170 0.69 -14.26 25.12
N GLY A 171 1.58 -15.04 25.75
CA GLY A 171 2.05 -14.79 27.12
C GLY A 171 0.98 -14.98 28.21
N GLU A 172 -0.04 -15.81 27.95
CA GLU A 172 -1.16 -16.03 28.87
C GLU A 172 -1.14 -17.43 29.48
N SER A 173 -1.73 -17.57 30.66
CA SER A 173 -1.91 -18.90 31.25
C SER A 173 -3.03 -19.68 30.57
N ILE A 174 -2.90 -21.00 30.47
CA ILE A 174 -3.98 -21.89 30.00
C ILE A 174 -5.26 -21.67 30.82
N ALA A 175 -5.14 -21.38 32.12
CA ALA A 175 -6.29 -21.08 32.98
C ALA A 175 -7.00 -19.78 32.55
N THR A 176 -6.25 -18.72 32.25
CA THR A 176 -6.79 -17.45 31.75
C THR A 176 -7.55 -17.65 30.44
N ILE A 177 -6.95 -18.37 29.49
CA ILE A 177 -7.58 -18.72 28.21
C ILE A 177 -8.85 -19.54 28.43
N THR A 178 -8.80 -20.54 29.31
CA THR A 178 -9.95 -21.41 29.60
C THR A 178 -11.10 -20.62 30.23
N ASN A 179 -10.82 -19.74 31.19
CA ASN A 179 -11.84 -18.89 31.82
C ASN A 179 -12.53 -17.97 30.80
N PHE A 180 -11.75 -17.40 29.87
CA PHE A 180 -12.29 -16.58 28.80
C PHE A 180 -13.23 -17.37 27.88
N ILE A 181 -12.78 -18.53 27.39
CA ILE A 181 -13.57 -19.38 26.49
C ILE A 181 -14.87 -19.85 27.16
N PHE A 182 -14.79 -20.32 28.41
CA PHE A 182 -15.97 -20.79 29.13
C PHE A 182 -16.98 -19.67 29.38
N ASP A 183 -16.55 -18.48 29.80
CA ASP A 183 -17.47 -17.37 30.01
C ASP A 183 -18.08 -16.87 28.69
N MET A 184 -17.32 -16.84 27.60
CA MET A 184 -17.84 -16.51 26.27
C MET A 184 -18.91 -17.52 25.82
N TYR A 185 -18.63 -18.82 25.95
CA TYR A 185 -19.58 -19.88 25.63
C TYR A 185 -20.87 -19.77 26.47
N LEU A 186 -20.74 -19.52 27.78
CA LEU A 186 -21.90 -19.34 28.66
C LEU A 186 -22.72 -18.09 28.33
N LYS A 187 -22.08 -17.01 27.86
CA LYS A 187 -22.76 -15.79 27.42
C LYS A 187 -23.54 -16.00 26.12
N GLU A 188 -22.99 -16.77 25.19
CA GLU A 188 -23.68 -17.12 23.94
C GLU A 188 -24.91 -17.99 24.20
N MET A 189 -24.82 -18.99 25.08
CA MET A 189 -25.94 -19.88 25.44
C MET A 189 -27.09 -19.16 26.18
N LYS A 190 -26.88 -17.93 26.65
CA LYS A 190 -27.88 -17.11 27.34
C LYS A 190 -28.57 -16.08 26.43
N LYS A 191 -28.16 -15.98 25.17
CA LYS A 191 -28.88 -15.22 24.13
C LYS A 191 -29.98 -16.08 23.52
#